data_AF-A0A399D1I4-F1
#
_entry.id   AF-A0A399D1I4-F1
#
_cell.length_a   1.000
_cell.length_b   1.000
_cell.length_c   1.000
_cell.angle_alpha   90.00
_cell.angle_beta   90.00
_cell.angle_gamma   90.00
#
_symmetry.space_group_name_H-M   'P 1'
#
loop_
_entity.id
_entity.type
_entity.pdbx_description
1 polymer ?
#
loop_
_entity_poly.entity_id
_entity_poly.type
_entity_poly.pdbx_seq_one_letter_code
_entity_poly.pdbx_strand_id
1 'polypeptide(L)'
;MKPLNKKERNKAFYKVVGLFLISFIIAILLGFTTMNAGRLSERQSKGELNKLKNHLKFQEEVFAPNVGETNVLLSKIPTSKETGENLEVLNQDIAALLSQTKSQIAEEESWETKMYQDVIQSLSNLQLALNNQIELREEMGDANSAGQKLQECIAERDRLQTQVNLLQAASSGGGGGGGGGANVAQLEKNLKEVNKELLKCNLENKALKQEIEKIRNR
;
A
#
# COMPACT_ATOMS: atom_id res chain seq x y z
N MET A 1 94.31 -0.28 17.12
CA MET A 1 93.64 -0.61 15.84
C MET A 1 94.47 -0.03 14.69
N LYS A 2 94.76 -0.80 13.63
CA LYS A 2 95.52 -0.29 12.48
C LYS A 2 94.62 0.66 11.66
N PRO A 3 95.12 1.83 11.22
CA PRO A 3 94.34 2.73 10.38
C PRO A 3 94.03 2.07 9.03
N LEU A 4 92.76 2.12 8.61
CA LEU A 4 92.30 1.55 7.34
C LEU A 4 93.01 2.19 6.15
N ASN A 5 93.35 1.37 5.15
CA ASN A 5 93.96 1.82 3.91
C ASN A 5 93.00 2.79 3.17
N LYS A 6 93.52 3.81 2.48
CA LYS A 6 92.74 4.83 1.77
C LYS A 6 91.67 4.22 0.84
N LYS A 7 91.97 3.08 0.21
CA LYS A 7 91.02 2.32 -0.63
C LYS A 7 89.84 1.76 0.16
N GLU A 8 90.08 1.24 1.36
CA GLU A 8 89.04 0.66 2.22
C GLU A 8 88.16 1.75 2.83
N ARG A 9 88.75 2.88 3.21
CA ARG A 9 88.01 4.08 3.65
C ARG A 9 87.05 4.59 2.58
N ASN A 10 87.50 4.69 1.34
CA ASN A 10 86.63 5.11 0.24
C ASN A 10 85.49 4.11 -0.01
N LYS A 11 85.78 2.80 0.02
CA LYS A 11 84.74 1.76 -0.13
C LYS A 11 83.70 1.82 0.99
N ALA A 12 84.13 2.00 2.24
CA ALA A 12 83.24 2.18 3.38
C ALA A 12 82.41 3.46 3.24
N PHE A 13 83.02 4.57 2.82
CA PHE A 13 82.32 5.82 2.57
C PHE A 13 81.24 5.68 1.50
N TYR A 14 81.52 5.07 0.35
CA TYR A 14 80.51 4.83 -0.69
C TYR A 14 79.38 3.90 -0.22
N LYS A 15 79.67 2.92 0.64
CA LYS A 15 78.61 2.08 1.24
C LYS A 15 77.70 2.88 2.15
N VAL A 16 78.26 3.74 3.00
CA VAL A 16 77.47 4.60 3.91
C VAL A 16 76.66 5.61 3.12
N VAL A 17 77.25 6.27 2.13
CA VAL A 17 76.55 7.21 1.24
C VAL A 17 75.44 6.49 0.45
N GLY A 18 75.71 5.28 -0.06
CA GLY A 18 74.70 4.47 -0.76
C GLY A 18 73.53 4.08 0.15
N LEU A 19 73.80 3.61 1.37
CA LEU A 19 72.77 3.31 2.36
C LEU A 19 71.96 4.55 2.75
N PHE A 20 72.64 5.69 2.93
CA PHE A 20 71.99 6.96 3.24
C PHE A 20 71.03 7.37 2.12
N LEU A 21 71.48 7.34 0.85
CA LEU A 21 70.64 7.68 -0.30
C LEU A 21 69.43 6.74 -0.43
N ILE A 22 69.60 5.44 -0.21
CA ILE A 22 68.50 4.47 -0.24
C ILE A 22 67.50 4.78 0.89
N SER A 23 67.97 5.00 2.11
CA SER A 23 67.10 5.34 3.25
C SER A 23 66.34 6.65 3.02
N PHE A 24 66.98 7.63 2.37
CA PHE A 24 66.38 8.92 2.04
C PHE A 24 65.28 8.77 0.98
N ILE A 25 65.51 7.96 -0.07
CA ILE A 25 64.50 7.66 -1.09
C ILE A 25 63.29 6.96 -0.44
N ILE A 26 63.52 5.98 0.43
CA ILE A 26 62.44 5.28 1.14
C ILE A 26 61.63 6.26 2.00
N ALA A 27 62.30 7.15 2.74
CA ALA A 27 61.63 8.16 3.55
C ALA A 27 60.76 9.11 2.70
N ILE A 28 61.24 9.54 1.53
CA ILE A 28 60.46 10.37 0.59
C ILE A 28 59.23 9.61 0.09
N LEU A 29 59.40 8.34 -0.32
CA LEU A 29 58.28 7.52 -0.81
C LEU A 29 57.23 7.28 0.28
N LEU A 30 57.64 7.04 1.52
CA LEU A 30 56.72 6.90 2.66
C LEU A 30 56.01 8.23 2.96
N GLY A 31 56.71 9.36 2.93
CA GLY A 31 56.10 10.68 3.09
C GLY A 31 55.08 10.99 1.99
N PHE A 32 55.39 10.68 0.73
CA PHE A 32 54.50 10.91 -0.40
C PHE A 32 53.25 10.02 -0.36
N THR A 33 53.42 8.72 -0.07
CA THR A 33 52.30 7.77 0.03
C THR A 33 51.37 8.11 1.18
N THR A 34 51.91 8.45 2.36
CA THR A 34 51.09 8.86 3.52
C THR A 34 50.31 10.15 3.27
N MET A 35 50.94 11.18 2.68
CA MET A 35 50.25 12.43 2.34
C MET A 35 49.17 12.24 1.26
N ASN A 36 49.43 11.41 0.23
CA ASN A 36 48.43 11.17 -0.82
C ASN A 36 47.26 10.31 -0.34
N ALA A 37 47.51 9.31 0.51
CA ALA A 37 46.45 8.51 1.14
C ALA A 37 45.52 9.42 1.98
N GLY A 38 46.09 10.35 2.76
CA GLY A 38 45.32 11.34 3.51
C GLY A 38 44.46 12.23 2.62
N ARG A 39 45.01 12.74 1.51
CA ARG A 39 44.26 13.57 0.56
C ARG A 39 43.14 12.82 -0.17
N LEU A 40 43.36 11.55 -0.52
CA LEU A 40 42.33 10.72 -1.15
C LEU A 40 41.20 10.42 -0.18
N SER A 41 41.54 10.04 1.05
CA SER A 41 40.56 9.80 2.12
C SER A 41 39.74 11.05 2.40
N GLU A 42 40.38 12.22 2.53
CA GLU A 42 39.67 13.47 2.80
C GLU A 42 38.73 13.87 1.64
N ARG A 43 39.14 13.64 0.39
CA ARG A 43 38.28 13.88 -0.78
C ARG A 43 37.08 12.94 -0.80
N GLN A 44 37.28 11.65 -0.50
CA GLN A 44 36.19 10.68 -0.41
C GLN A 44 35.20 11.06 0.70
N SER A 45 35.70 11.34 1.91
CA SER A 45 34.85 11.75 3.03
C SER A 45 34.08 13.04 2.77
N LYS A 46 34.70 14.03 2.10
CA LYS A 46 33.98 15.25 1.68
C LYS A 46 32.90 14.95 0.63
N GLY A 47 33.16 14.02 -0.28
CA GLY A 47 32.18 13.55 -1.26
C GLY A 47 30.97 12.89 -0.59
N GLU A 48 31.20 11.93 0.29
CA GLU A 48 30.15 11.24 1.06
C GLU A 48 29.37 12.20 1.96
N LEU A 49 30.06 13.13 2.64
CA LEU A 49 29.42 14.15 3.46
C LEU A 49 28.49 15.06 2.63
N ASN A 50 28.94 15.49 1.45
CA ASN A 50 28.11 16.29 0.54
C ASN A 50 26.91 15.49 0.04
N LYS A 51 27.10 14.21 -0.29
CA LYS A 51 26.01 13.31 -0.69
C LYS A 51 24.98 13.17 0.45
N LEU A 52 25.42 12.90 1.67
CA LEU A 52 24.56 12.80 2.84
C LEU A 52 23.81 14.12 3.11
N LYS A 53 24.51 15.25 3.03
CA LYS A 53 23.89 16.58 3.19
C LYS A 53 22.81 16.84 2.15
N ASN A 54 23.03 16.44 0.90
CA ASN A 54 22.04 16.57 -0.16
C ASN A 54 20.83 15.65 0.09
N HIS A 55 21.04 14.41 0.52
CA HIS A 55 19.95 13.50 0.87
C HIS A 55 19.12 14.02 2.05
N LEU A 56 19.77 14.51 3.11
CA LEU A 56 19.06 15.08 4.26
C LEU A 56 18.25 16.31 3.85
N LYS A 57 18.83 17.19 3.04
CA LYS A 57 18.13 18.37 2.52
C LYS A 57 16.90 17.98 1.69
N PHE A 58 17.05 17.02 0.77
CA PHE A 58 15.94 16.49 0.00
C PHE A 58 14.87 15.87 0.91
N GLN A 59 15.29 15.11 1.92
CA GLN A 59 14.38 14.48 2.86
C GLN A 59 13.55 15.51 3.62
N GLU A 60 14.19 16.55 4.14
CA GLU A 60 13.56 17.60 4.94
C GLU A 60 12.68 18.54 4.11
N GLU A 61 13.17 18.98 2.94
CA GLU A 61 12.51 20.04 2.17
C GLU A 61 11.48 19.50 1.15
N VAL A 62 11.62 18.25 0.70
CA VAL A 62 10.79 17.70 -0.39
C VAL A 62 10.08 16.44 0.04
N PHE A 63 10.82 15.41 0.46
CA PHE A 63 10.25 14.08 0.64
C PHE A 63 9.29 14.00 1.82
N ALA A 64 9.74 14.39 3.03
CA ALA A 64 8.93 14.29 4.24
C ALA A 64 7.67 15.18 4.20
N PRO A 65 7.73 16.45 3.72
CA PRO A 65 6.54 17.27 3.57
C PRO A 65 5.52 16.65 2.61
N ASN A 66 5.95 16.22 1.42
CA ASN A 66 5.04 15.67 0.41
C ASN A 66 4.43 14.33 0.84
N VAL A 67 5.22 13.47 1.52
CA VAL A 67 4.70 12.22 2.13
C VAL A 67 3.69 12.54 3.23
N GLY A 68 3.98 13.52 4.07
CA GLY A 68 3.06 13.96 5.13
C GLY A 68 1.74 14.47 4.56
N GLU A 69 1.79 15.32 3.54
CA GLU A 69 0.61 15.85 2.85
C GLU A 69 -0.17 14.74 2.14
N THR A 70 0.53 13.84 1.44
CA THR A 70 -0.11 12.68 0.80
C THR A 70 -0.85 11.81 1.82
N ASN A 71 -0.27 11.59 3.00
CA ASN A 71 -0.92 10.83 4.06
C ASN A 71 -2.19 11.53 4.58
N VAL A 72 -2.16 12.86 4.71
CA VAL A 72 -3.35 13.66 5.06
C VAL A 72 -4.43 13.50 4.00
N LEU A 73 -4.09 13.61 2.71
CA LEU A 73 -5.06 13.42 1.62
C LEU A 73 -5.61 11.98 1.57
N LEU A 74 -4.76 10.97 1.73
CA LEU A 74 -5.18 9.56 1.77
C LEU A 74 -6.16 9.30 2.92
N SER A 75 -5.97 9.93 4.09
CA SER A 75 -6.87 9.77 5.23
C SER A 75 -8.30 10.28 4.98
N LYS A 76 -8.47 11.16 3.98
CA LYS A 76 -9.77 11.72 3.59
C LYS A 76 -10.55 10.85 2.62
N ILE A 77 -9.87 9.98 1.86
CA ILE A 77 -10.49 9.12 0.84
C ILE A 77 -11.68 8.33 1.43
N PRO A 78 -11.55 7.59 2.55
CA PRO A 78 -12.64 6.77 3.08
C PRO A 78 -13.89 7.55 3.50
N THR A 79 -13.71 8.82 3.92
CA THR A 79 -14.78 9.69 4.42
C THR A 79 -15.24 10.73 3.40
N SER A 80 -14.68 10.72 2.20
CA SER A 80 -14.90 11.75 1.16
C SER A 80 -16.39 12.00 0.86
N LYS A 81 -17.20 10.94 0.82
CA LYS A 81 -18.66 11.05 0.64
C LYS A 81 -19.38 11.74 1.79
N GLU A 82 -18.90 11.53 3.00
CA GLU A 82 -19.50 12.06 4.24
C GLU A 82 -19.12 13.54 4.43
N THR A 83 -17.89 13.90 4.04
CA THR A 83 -17.38 15.27 4.09
C THR A 83 -17.75 16.10 2.86
N GLY A 84 -18.25 15.47 1.79
CA GLY A 84 -18.59 16.13 0.52
C GLY A 84 -17.35 16.49 -0.31
N GLU A 85 -16.18 15.93 0.01
CA GLU A 85 -14.97 16.12 -0.78
C GLU A 85 -15.03 15.30 -2.08
N ASN A 86 -14.50 15.87 -3.17
CA ASN A 86 -14.50 15.22 -4.46
C ASN A 86 -13.36 14.18 -4.53
N LEU A 87 -13.72 12.90 -4.57
CA LEU A 87 -12.77 11.79 -4.61
C LEU A 87 -11.81 11.85 -5.82
N GLU A 88 -12.30 12.30 -6.98
CA GLU A 88 -11.49 12.43 -8.19
C GLU A 88 -10.41 13.51 -8.00
N VAL A 89 -10.77 14.64 -7.38
CA VAL A 89 -9.81 15.71 -7.06
C VAL A 89 -8.77 15.23 -6.05
N LEU A 90 -9.19 14.56 -4.98
CA LEU A 90 -8.26 13.96 -4.02
C LEU A 90 -7.28 13.00 -4.69
N ASN A 91 -7.76 12.15 -5.59
CA ASN A 91 -6.93 11.21 -6.32
C ASN A 91 -5.93 11.89 -7.26
N GLN A 92 -6.35 12.97 -7.94
CA GLN A 92 -5.47 13.77 -8.79
C GLN A 92 -4.40 14.50 -7.98
N ASP A 93 -4.76 15.09 -6.84
CA ASP A 93 -3.83 15.79 -5.96
C ASP A 93 -2.77 14.84 -5.38
N ILE A 94 -3.20 13.66 -4.92
CA ILE A 94 -2.27 12.60 -4.45
C ILE A 94 -1.33 12.16 -5.58
N ALA A 95 -1.88 11.88 -6.78
CA ALA A 95 -1.07 11.45 -7.92
C ALA A 95 -0.06 12.54 -8.34
N ALA A 96 -0.46 13.80 -8.32
CA ALA A 96 0.40 14.93 -8.62
C ALA A 96 1.55 15.04 -7.60
N LEU A 97 1.25 14.98 -6.29
CA LEU A 97 2.25 15.04 -5.23
C LEU A 97 3.24 13.86 -5.30
N LEU A 98 2.74 12.64 -5.46
CA LEU A 98 3.59 11.45 -5.58
C LEU A 98 4.47 11.51 -6.83
N SER A 99 3.92 11.95 -7.96
CA SER A 99 4.67 12.12 -9.21
C SER A 99 5.73 13.21 -9.10
N GLN A 100 5.40 14.36 -8.52
CA GLN A 100 6.32 15.47 -8.27
C GLN A 100 7.44 15.09 -7.30
N THR A 101 7.13 14.29 -6.28
CA THR A 101 8.15 13.79 -5.35
C THR A 101 9.07 12.80 -6.06
N LYS A 102 8.50 11.89 -6.84
CA LYS A 102 9.25 10.88 -7.59
C LYS A 102 10.20 11.49 -8.62
N SER A 103 9.78 12.55 -9.32
CA SER A 103 10.62 13.23 -10.32
C SER A 103 11.80 13.99 -9.72
N GLN A 104 11.78 14.27 -8.42
CA GLN A 104 12.87 14.93 -7.71
C GLN A 104 13.82 13.94 -7.01
N ILE A 105 13.49 12.64 -6.97
CA ILE A 105 14.41 11.62 -6.50
C ILE A 105 15.55 11.52 -7.52
N ALA A 106 16.79 11.61 -7.03
CA ALA A 106 17.97 11.43 -7.87
C ALA A 106 17.95 10.07 -8.57
N GLU A 107 18.36 10.03 -9.84
CA GLU A 107 18.44 8.79 -10.64
C GLU A 107 19.55 7.83 -10.19
N GLU A 108 20.37 8.22 -9.20
CA GLU A 108 21.42 7.38 -8.65
C GLU A 108 20.83 6.11 -8.02
N GLU A 109 21.45 4.96 -8.30
CA GLU A 109 21.08 3.69 -7.69
C GLU A 109 21.73 3.53 -6.30
N SER A 110 21.27 4.33 -5.35
CA SER A 110 21.65 4.27 -3.93
C SER A 110 20.57 3.55 -3.12
N TRP A 111 20.89 3.15 -1.89
CA TRP A 111 19.87 2.55 -1.01
C TRP A 111 18.85 3.61 -0.54
N GLU A 112 19.27 4.86 -0.38
CA GLU A 112 18.43 5.99 -0.02
C GLU A 112 17.38 6.27 -1.09
N THR A 113 17.78 6.31 -2.36
CA THR A 113 16.86 6.55 -3.49
C THR A 113 15.88 5.40 -3.68
N LYS A 114 16.32 4.15 -3.50
CA LYS A 114 15.43 2.97 -3.47
C LYS A 114 14.40 3.07 -2.36
N MET A 115 14.83 3.43 -1.14
CA MET A 115 13.91 3.63 -0.01
C MET A 115 12.84 4.69 -0.33
N TYR A 116 13.23 5.83 -0.91
CA TYR A 116 12.26 6.87 -1.31
C TYR A 116 11.26 6.35 -2.36
N GLN A 117 11.72 5.60 -3.35
CA GLN A 117 10.86 5.00 -4.37
C GLN A 117 9.88 3.97 -3.78
N ASP A 118 10.35 3.11 -2.86
CA ASP A 118 9.52 2.09 -2.21
C ASP A 118 8.40 2.71 -1.37
N VAL A 119 8.69 3.81 -0.66
CA VAL A 119 7.69 4.56 0.11
C VAL A 119 6.65 5.20 -0.82
N ILE A 120 7.07 5.85 -1.90
CA ILE A 120 6.14 6.43 -2.89
C ILE A 120 5.26 5.34 -3.49
N GLN A 121 5.85 4.20 -3.85
CA GLN A 121 5.11 3.07 -4.39
C GLN A 121 4.10 2.51 -3.37
N SER A 122 4.48 2.43 -2.09
CA SER A 122 3.58 1.99 -1.02
C SER A 122 2.39 2.93 -0.83
N LEU A 123 2.61 4.25 -0.91
CA LEU A 123 1.53 5.24 -0.84
C LEU A 123 0.60 5.15 -2.05
N SER A 124 1.14 4.96 -3.25
CA SER A 124 0.34 4.73 -4.46
C SER A 124 -0.48 3.44 -4.37
N ASN A 125 0.10 2.35 -3.86
CA ASN A 125 -0.62 1.10 -3.63
C ASN A 125 -1.73 1.28 -2.58
N LEU A 126 -1.48 2.06 -1.53
CA LEU A 126 -2.49 2.39 -0.53
C LEU A 126 -3.64 3.19 -1.13
N GLN A 127 -3.35 4.18 -1.97
CA GLN A 127 -4.37 4.94 -2.71
C GLN A 127 -5.29 3.99 -3.51
N LEU A 128 -4.69 3.08 -4.30
CA LEU A 128 -5.44 2.10 -5.07
C LEU A 128 -6.27 1.18 -4.17
N ALA A 129 -5.71 0.71 -3.05
CA ALA A 129 -6.44 -0.12 -2.10
C ALA A 129 -7.65 0.61 -1.49
N LEU A 130 -7.51 1.89 -1.16
CA LEU A 130 -8.62 2.70 -0.64
C LEU A 130 -9.69 2.96 -1.70
N ASN A 131 -9.30 3.24 -2.94
CA ASN A 131 -10.25 3.39 -4.05
C ASN A 131 -11.01 2.08 -4.30
N ASN A 132 -10.30 0.96 -4.39
CA ASN A 132 -10.93 -0.36 -4.51
C ASN A 132 -11.86 -0.66 -3.33
N GLN A 133 -11.50 -0.25 -2.12
CA GLN A 133 -12.37 -0.40 -0.95
C GLN A 133 -13.67 0.41 -1.09
N ILE A 134 -13.61 1.63 -1.64
CA ILE A 134 -14.78 2.46 -1.91
C ILE A 134 -15.64 1.83 -3.00
N GLU A 135 -15.04 1.43 -4.13
CA GLU A 135 -15.72 0.75 -5.23
C GLU A 135 -16.42 -0.51 -4.72
N LEU A 136 -15.73 -1.37 -3.96
CA LEU A 136 -16.33 -2.55 -3.35
C LEU A 136 -17.46 -2.20 -2.38
N ARG A 137 -17.34 -1.12 -1.59
CA ARG A 137 -18.40 -0.66 -0.70
C ARG A 137 -19.62 -0.15 -1.49
N GLU A 138 -19.40 0.44 -2.66
CA GLU A 138 -20.47 0.87 -3.57
C GLU A 138 -21.14 -0.31 -4.29
N GLU A 139 -20.34 -1.25 -4.81
CA GLU A 139 -20.80 -2.44 -5.52
C GLU A 139 -21.54 -3.41 -4.60
N MET A 140 -21.06 -3.58 -3.36
CA MET A 140 -21.81 -4.32 -2.35
C MET A 140 -23.12 -3.63 -2.00
N GLY A 141 -23.27 -2.34 -2.34
CA GLY A 141 -24.37 -1.50 -1.90
C GLY A 141 -24.58 -1.61 -0.40
N ASP A 142 -25.74 -1.19 0.08
CA ASP A 142 -26.21 -1.72 1.35
C ASP A 142 -26.37 -3.25 1.19
N ALA A 143 -25.36 -4.04 1.55
CA ALA A 143 -25.54 -5.48 1.82
C ALA A 143 -26.63 -5.67 2.90
N ASN A 144 -26.85 -4.63 3.72
CA ASN A 144 -27.99 -4.44 4.58
C ASN A 144 -29.34 -4.32 3.84
N SER A 145 -29.41 -3.79 2.61
CA SER A 145 -30.64 -3.64 1.83
C SER A 145 -31.05 -4.96 1.17
N ALA A 146 -30.10 -5.78 0.72
CA ALA A 146 -30.39 -7.14 0.27
C ALA A 146 -30.83 -8.02 1.45
N GLY A 147 -30.15 -7.88 2.60
CA GLY A 147 -30.58 -8.51 3.86
C GLY A 147 -31.96 -8.03 4.33
N GLN A 148 -32.24 -6.73 4.26
CA GLN A 148 -33.55 -6.15 4.60
C GLN A 148 -34.64 -6.62 3.64
N LYS A 149 -34.41 -6.62 2.33
CA LYS A 149 -35.37 -7.15 1.35
C LYS A 149 -35.66 -8.63 1.58
N LEU A 150 -34.64 -9.41 1.94
CA LEU A 150 -34.83 -10.81 2.33
C LEU A 150 -35.66 -10.94 3.62
N GLN A 151 -35.38 -10.10 4.62
CA GLN A 151 -36.13 -10.06 5.88
C GLN A 151 -37.60 -9.65 5.66
N GLU A 152 -37.84 -8.67 4.80
CA GLU A 152 -39.17 -8.20 4.38
C GLU A 152 -39.92 -9.31 3.65
N CYS A 153 -39.28 -9.99 2.69
CA CYS A 153 -39.87 -11.13 1.99
C CYS A 153 -40.24 -12.29 2.94
N ILE A 154 -39.39 -12.57 3.93
CA ILE A 154 -39.65 -13.60 4.96
C ILE A 154 -40.87 -13.20 5.81
N ALA A 155 -40.94 -11.95 6.26
CA ALA A 155 -42.04 -11.43 7.06
C ALA A 155 -43.37 -11.43 6.28
N GLU A 156 -43.34 -11.09 4.99
CA GLU A 156 -44.51 -11.08 4.13
C GLU A 156 -45.04 -12.49 3.84
N ARG A 157 -44.13 -13.47 3.60
CA ARG A 157 -44.50 -14.89 3.51
C ARG A 157 -45.23 -15.36 4.77
N ASP A 158 -44.70 -15.05 5.95
CA ASP A 158 -45.30 -15.50 7.22
C ASP A 158 -46.68 -14.89 7.46
N ARG A 159 -46.86 -13.63 7.07
CA ARG A 159 -48.16 -12.95 7.10
C ARG A 159 -49.16 -13.61 6.17
N LEU A 160 -48.78 -13.88 4.91
CA LEU A 160 -49.66 -14.51 3.92
C LEU A 160 -50.01 -15.95 4.32
N GLN A 161 -49.05 -16.72 4.83
CA GLN A 161 -49.28 -18.08 5.33
C GLN A 161 -50.26 -18.08 6.51
N THR A 162 -50.13 -17.12 7.43
CA THR A 162 -51.05 -16.97 8.57
C THR A 162 -52.47 -16.63 8.09
N GLN A 163 -52.60 -15.75 7.09
CA GLN A 163 -53.90 -15.41 6.48
C GLN A 163 -54.55 -16.60 5.77
N VAL A 164 -53.77 -17.38 5.02
CA VAL A 164 -54.26 -18.60 4.36
C VAL A 164 -54.75 -19.61 5.40
N ASN A 165 -53.97 -19.85 6.46
CA ASN A 165 -54.34 -20.77 7.52
C ASN A 165 -55.64 -20.32 8.24
N LEU A 166 -55.79 -19.02 8.50
CA LEU A 166 -57.02 -18.45 9.09
C LEU A 166 -58.23 -18.60 8.17
N LEU A 167 -58.07 -18.36 6.87
CA LEU A 167 -59.16 -18.51 5.89
C LEU A 167 -59.55 -19.97 5.66
N GLN A 168 -58.59 -20.90 5.70
CA GLN A 168 -58.84 -22.34 5.65
C GLN A 168 -59.47 -22.88 6.94
N ALA A 169 -59.11 -22.34 8.10
CA ALA A 169 -59.76 -22.64 9.38
C ALA A 169 -61.20 -22.09 9.41
N ALA A 170 -61.42 -20.88 8.87
CA ALA A 170 -62.74 -20.28 8.76
C ALA A 170 -63.65 -20.99 7.74
N SER A 171 -63.09 -21.64 6.71
CA SER A 171 -63.86 -22.42 5.74
C SER A 171 -64.13 -23.86 6.18
N SER A 172 -63.36 -24.40 7.12
CA SER A 172 -63.55 -25.75 7.69
C SER A 172 -64.42 -25.77 8.95
N GLY A 173 -64.60 -24.62 9.62
CA GLY A 173 -65.44 -24.45 10.80
C GLY A 173 -66.80 -23.78 10.52
N GLY A 174 -67.68 -24.47 9.79
CA GLY A 174 -69.13 -24.20 9.86
C GLY A 174 -69.72 -23.16 8.90
N GLY A 175 -70.57 -23.66 7.99
CA GLY A 175 -71.79 -22.95 7.55
C GLY A 175 -71.65 -21.94 6.40
N GLY A 176 -71.96 -22.42 5.19
CA GLY A 176 -72.66 -21.68 4.12
C GLY A 176 -72.41 -20.19 3.95
N GLY A 177 -71.53 -19.83 3.01
CA GLY A 177 -71.41 -18.46 2.51
C GLY A 177 -70.50 -18.38 1.29
N GLY A 178 -71.07 -18.54 0.08
CA GLY A 178 -70.36 -18.40 -1.18
C GLY A 178 -69.87 -16.97 -1.38
N GLY A 179 -68.54 -16.78 -1.34
CA GLY A 179 -67.91 -15.48 -1.59
C GLY A 179 -66.39 -15.44 -1.39
N GLY A 180 -65.82 -16.37 -0.60
CA GLY A 180 -64.39 -16.34 -0.23
C GLY A 180 -63.39 -17.00 -1.21
N GLY A 181 -63.85 -17.79 -2.18
CA GLY A 181 -62.96 -18.63 -3.02
C GLY A 181 -62.00 -17.83 -3.92
N ALA A 182 -62.43 -16.67 -4.44
CA ALA A 182 -61.59 -15.83 -5.30
C ALA A 182 -60.45 -15.17 -4.51
N ASN A 183 -60.68 -14.78 -3.26
CA ASN A 183 -59.65 -14.19 -2.40
C ASN A 183 -58.61 -15.22 -1.96
N VAL A 184 -59.03 -16.46 -1.65
CA VAL A 184 -58.12 -17.55 -1.31
C VAL A 184 -57.24 -17.93 -2.51
N ALA A 185 -57.81 -18.03 -3.71
CA ALA A 185 -57.05 -18.34 -4.93
C ALA A 185 -56.01 -17.24 -5.26
N GLN A 186 -56.35 -15.96 -5.05
CA GLN A 186 -55.42 -14.85 -5.23
C GLN A 186 -54.28 -14.90 -4.20
N LEU A 187 -54.59 -15.19 -2.93
CA LEU A 187 -53.62 -15.36 -1.86
C LEU A 187 -52.67 -16.54 -2.10
N GLU A 188 -53.19 -17.69 -2.56
CA GLU A 188 -52.38 -18.85 -2.94
C GLU A 188 -51.45 -18.55 -4.12
N LYS A 189 -51.91 -17.76 -5.10
CA LYS A 189 -51.10 -17.32 -6.22
C LYS A 189 -49.95 -16.41 -5.75
N ASN A 190 -50.25 -15.41 -4.92
CA ASN A 190 -49.26 -14.51 -4.36
C ASN A 190 -48.24 -15.27 -3.49
N LEU A 191 -48.69 -16.25 -2.70
CA LEU A 191 -47.81 -17.10 -1.88
C LEU A 191 -46.87 -17.95 -2.74
N LYS A 192 -47.36 -18.50 -3.87
CA LYS A 192 -46.51 -19.22 -4.83
C LYS A 192 -45.47 -18.31 -5.49
N GLU A 193 -45.85 -17.08 -5.80
CA GLU A 193 -44.96 -16.08 -6.42
C GLU A 193 -43.86 -15.65 -5.46
N VAL A 194 -44.21 -15.30 -4.22
CA VAL A 194 -43.26 -14.97 -3.15
C VAL A 194 -42.33 -16.15 -2.83
N ASN A 195 -42.85 -17.39 -2.80
CA ASN A 195 -41.99 -18.57 -2.61
C ASN A 195 -40.98 -18.77 -3.74
N LYS A 196 -41.36 -18.44 -4.98
CA LYS A 196 -40.47 -18.52 -6.14
C LYS A 196 -39.37 -17.47 -6.06
N GLU A 197 -39.70 -16.25 -5.65
CA GLU A 197 -38.73 -15.17 -5.41
C GLU A 197 -37.78 -15.51 -4.25
N LEU A 198 -38.31 -16.07 -3.16
CA LEU A 198 -37.50 -16.48 -2.01
C LEU A 198 -36.52 -17.62 -2.37
N LEU A 199 -36.95 -18.57 -3.20
CA LEU A 199 -36.07 -19.60 -3.76
C LEU A 199 -34.95 -19.01 -4.63
N LYS A 200 -35.30 -18.04 -5.47
CA LYS A 200 -34.33 -17.34 -6.32
C LYS A 200 -33.29 -16.59 -5.47
N CYS A 201 -33.74 -15.82 -4.48
CA CYS A 201 -32.87 -15.11 -3.54
C CYS A 201 -31.97 -16.06 -2.74
N ASN A 202 -32.47 -17.23 -2.32
CA ASN A 202 -31.66 -18.23 -1.62
C ASN A 202 -30.57 -18.85 -2.50
N LEU A 203 -30.88 -19.10 -3.78
CA LEU A 203 -29.89 -19.59 -4.75
C LEU A 203 -28.81 -18.55 -5.03
N GLU A 204 -29.20 -17.28 -5.20
CA GLU A 204 -28.28 -16.15 -5.37
C GLU A 204 -27.37 -15.97 -4.14
N ASN A 205 -27.94 -16.02 -2.93
CA ASN A 205 -27.15 -15.97 -1.68
C ASN A 205 -26.17 -17.14 -1.55
N LYS A 206 -26.58 -18.34 -1.97
CA LYS A 206 -25.70 -19.52 -1.95
C LYS A 206 -24.55 -19.38 -2.95
N ALA A 207 -24.82 -18.86 -4.14
CA ALA A 207 -23.80 -18.59 -5.15
C ALA A 207 -22.80 -17.52 -4.66
N LEU A 208 -23.29 -16.41 -4.12
CA LEU A 208 -22.45 -15.35 -3.55
C LEU A 208 -21.57 -15.85 -2.40
N LYS A 209 -22.12 -16.67 -1.49
CA LYS A 209 -21.33 -17.30 -0.42
C LYS A 209 -20.20 -18.17 -0.96
N GLN A 210 -20.46 -18.97 -1.99
CA GLN A 210 -19.44 -19.81 -2.63
C GLN A 210 -18.36 -18.97 -3.34
N GLU A 211 -18.73 -17.82 -3.91
CA GLU A 211 -17.80 -16.92 -4.57
C GLU A 211 -16.90 -16.18 -3.56
N ILE A 212 -17.47 -15.72 -2.44
CA ILE A 212 -16.72 -15.17 -1.31
C ILE A 212 -15.73 -16.20 -0.76
N GLU A 213 -16.13 -17.46 -0.61
CA GLU A 213 -15.28 -18.53 -0.09
C GLU A 213 -14.13 -18.88 -1.04
N LYS A 214 -14.36 -18.78 -2.37
CA LYS A 214 -13.31 -18.93 -3.38
C LYS A 214 -12.30 -17.78 -3.36
N ILE A 215 -12.75 -16.54 -3.17
CA ILE A 215 -11.87 -15.38 -3.07
C ILE A 215 -11.03 -15.46 -1.79
N ARG A 216 -11.63 -15.86 -0.67
CA ARG A 216 -10.94 -15.96 0.63
C ARG A 216 -9.85 -17.03 0.69
N ASN A 217 -9.95 -18.09 -0.13
CA ASN A 217 -8.99 -19.19 -0.17
C ASN A 217 -7.90 -19.03 -1.27
N ARG A 218 -7.85 -17.88 -1.94
CA ARG A 218 -6.77 -17.48 -2.86
C ARG A 218 -5.82 -16.51 -2.15
#